data_AF-A0AA90HA29-F1
#
_entry.id   AF-A0AA90HA29-F1
#
_cell.length_a   1.000
_cell.length_b   1.000
_cell.length_c   1.000
_cell.angle_alpha   90.00
_cell.angle_beta   90.00
_cell.angle_gamma   90.00
#
_symmetry.space_group_name_H-M   'P 1'
#
loop_
_entity.id
_entity.type
_entity.pdbx_description
1 polymer ?
#
loop_
_entity_poly.entity_id
_entity_poly.type
_entity_poly.pdbx_seq_one_letter_code
_entity_poly.pdbx_strand_id
1 'polypeptide(L)'
;MLITLDTNLIPRKGILRSVEISTILRIASALGARVALAQTVLAESISARRRDVQEAMDAHSRTVQKLGNYCSIGSYYVPSVDTVIDDWEAQLRSAFEELSLSGDDAVEALEREALRIKPSKSNGTGGRDAAIWLTIKRAHLATAGPTHFASNNTEDFAIRKGSETLHPDLAQELGERLGDFTYHKDINSIIRALCSEAKVSISATSFPEDLSLSIIDQIAAHDDLRKFADFADVGPEEVGPIENITLDSPRVRSGYSAEDVVVGFLTAKFTLALAAEVHETLGTAITGTLGGWFEMGTEDVAFFDVTLLKDVRYERPWGSEDDAFDEIDTIYSS
;
A
#
# COMPACT_ATOMS: atom_id res chain seq x y z
N MET A 1 -22.22 1.16 -2.87
CA MET A 1 -21.31 1.95 -3.72
C MET A 1 -20.21 1.03 -4.26
N LEU A 2 -19.74 1.26 -5.48
CA LEU A 2 -18.65 0.52 -6.11
C LEU A 2 -17.49 1.47 -6.41
N ILE A 3 -16.26 1.06 -6.09
CA ILE A 3 -15.03 1.80 -6.41
C ILE A 3 -14.17 0.88 -7.27
N THR A 4 -13.80 1.31 -8.46
CA THR A 4 -12.96 0.54 -9.38
C THR A 4 -11.69 1.28 -9.71
N LEU A 5 -10.56 0.58 -9.71
CA LEU A 5 -9.25 1.14 -9.99
C LEU A 5 -8.66 0.54 -11.28
N ASP A 6 -8.02 1.38 -12.07
CA ASP A 6 -7.21 0.98 -13.22
C ASP A 6 -5.81 0.49 -12.79
N THR A 7 -5.12 -0.27 -13.65
CA THR A 7 -3.80 -0.86 -13.39
C THR A 7 -2.77 0.20 -13.01
N ASN A 8 -2.84 1.37 -13.63
CA ASN A 8 -1.90 2.47 -13.42
C ASN A 8 -1.96 3.10 -12.02
N LEU A 9 -2.98 2.78 -11.23
CA LEU A 9 -3.12 3.19 -9.83
C LEU A 9 -2.61 2.14 -8.84
N ILE A 10 -2.30 0.94 -9.32
CA ILE A 10 -1.76 -0.15 -8.50
C ILE A 10 -0.23 -0.03 -8.45
N PRO A 11 0.40 -0.05 -7.27
CA PRO A 11 1.84 0.15 -7.14
C PRO A 11 2.60 -0.98 -7.84
N ARG A 12 3.52 -0.59 -8.73
CA ARG A 12 4.39 -1.56 -9.42
C ARG A 12 5.51 -2.10 -8.53
N LYS A 13 5.99 -1.28 -7.60
CA LYS A 13 7.11 -1.57 -6.69
C LYS A 13 6.67 -1.45 -5.24
N GLY A 14 7.36 -2.16 -4.34
CA GLY A 14 7.05 -2.16 -2.90
C GLY A 14 5.86 -3.06 -2.56
N ILE A 15 5.19 -2.73 -1.44
CA ILE A 15 4.02 -3.43 -0.91
C ILE A 15 2.72 -2.85 -1.48
N LEU A 16 1.64 -3.65 -1.50
CA LEU A 16 0.35 -3.20 -2.02
C LEU A 16 -0.25 -2.05 -1.19
N ARG A 17 -0.04 -2.11 0.13
CA ARG A 17 -0.53 -1.14 1.11
C ARG A 17 0.27 0.17 1.07
N SER A 18 0.27 0.85 -0.07
CA SER A 18 0.67 2.26 -0.13
C SER A 18 -0.25 3.10 0.76
N VAL A 19 0.17 4.33 1.06
CA VAL A 19 -0.65 5.22 1.88
C VAL A 19 -2.03 5.40 1.22
N GLU A 20 -2.06 5.73 -0.07
CA GLU A 20 -3.28 6.01 -0.82
C GLU A 20 -4.21 4.79 -0.94
N ILE A 21 -3.68 3.60 -1.26
CA ILE A 21 -4.49 2.38 -1.34
C ILE A 21 -5.06 2.03 0.04
N SER A 22 -4.26 2.15 1.09
CA SER A 22 -4.73 1.89 2.45
C SER A 22 -5.83 2.87 2.86
N THR A 23 -5.69 4.17 2.55
CA THR A 23 -6.74 5.16 2.82
C THR A 23 -8.04 4.77 2.13
N ILE A 24 -8.00 4.46 0.82
CA ILE A 24 -9.23 4.21 0.08
C ILE A 24 -9.91 2.89 0.49
N LEU A 25 -9.14 1.86 0.83
CA LEU A 25 -9.71 0.60 1.36
C LEU A 25 -10.42 0.82 2.69
N ARG A 26 -9.86 1.66 3.58
CA ARG A 26 -10.47 1.99 4.87
C ARG A 26 -11.70 2.87 4.74
N ILE A 27 -11.63 3.91 3.91
CA ILE A 27 -12.78 4.76 3.58
C ILE A 27 -13.89 3.89 2.97
N ALA A 28 -13.54 2.99 2.05
CA ALA A 28 -14.53 2.10 1.45
C ALA A 28 -15.17 1.18 2.50
N SER A 29 -14.37 0.60 3.41
CA SER A 29 -14.88 -0.21 4.52
C SER A 29 -15.85 0.59 5.41
N ALA A 30 -15.48 1.81 5.81
CA ALA A 30 -16.31 2.69 6.62
C ALA A 30 -17.64 3.04 5.93
N LEU A 31 -17.63 3.25 4.62
CA LEU A 31 -18.81 3.58 3.82
C LEU A 31 -19.60 2.34 3.34
N GLY A 32 -19.22 1.12 3.76
CA GLY A 32 -19.81 -0.12 3.25
C GLY A 32 -19.69 -0.26 1.72
N ALA A 33 -18.66 0.35 1.13
CA ALA A 33 -18.39 0.34 -0.29
C ALA A 33 -17.52 -0.85 -0.69
N ARG A 34 -17.73 -1.33 -1.92
CA ARG A 34 -16.91 -2.39 -2.51
C ARG A 34 -15.78 -1.75 -3.30
N VAL A 35 -14.54 -2.21 -3.09
CA VAL A 35 -13.40 -1.85 -3.93
C VAL A 35 -13.06 -3.04 -4.81
N ALA A 36 -13.05 -2.84 -6.11
CA ALA A 36 -12.91 -3.91 -7.08
C ALA A 36 -11.91 -3.58 -8.19
N LEU A 37 -11.32 -4.63 -8.77
CA LEU A 37 -10.49 -4.56 -9.96
C LEU A 37 -11.15 -5.38 -11.08
N ALA A 38 -11.11 -4.87 -12.31
CA ALA A 38 -11.40 -5.72 -13.45
C ALA A 38 -10.39 -6.87 -13.52
N GLN A 39 -10.82 -8.06 -13.93
CA GLN A 39 -9.93 -9.21 -14.10
C GLN A 39 -8.72 -8.89 -14.99
N THR A 40 -8.91 -8.04 -16.00
CA THR A 40 -7.84 -7.54 -16.88
C THR A 40 -6.82 -6.68 -16.13
N VAL A 41 -7.26 -5.83 -15.20
CA VAL A 41 -6.38 -5.03 -14.33
C VAL A 41 -5.56 -5.94 -13.41
N LEU A 42 -6.20 -6.93 -12.81
CA LEU A 42 -5.52 -7.91 -11.94
C LEU A 42 -4.41 -8.64 -12.71
N ALA A 43 -4.74 -9.19 -13.88
CA ALA A 43 -3.80 -9.91 -14.73
C ALA A 43 -2.65 -9.01 -15.22
N GLU A 44 -2.94 -7.74 -15.52
CA GLU A 44 -1.91 -6.78 -15.93
C GLU A 44 -0.96 -6.43 -14.78
N SER A 45 -1.50 -6.21 -13.57
CA SER A 45 -0.69 -5.94 -12.37
C SER A 45 0.25 -7.11 -12.07
N ILE A 46 -0.25 -8.34 -12.09
CA ILE A 46 0.55 -9.56 -11.89
C ILE A 46 1.64 -9.69 -12.96
N SER A 47 1.27 -9.50 -14.23
CA SER A 47 2.21 -9.60 -15.35
C SER A 47 3.28 -8.51 -15.30
N ALA A 48 2.92 -7.28 -14.91
CA ALA A 48 3.86 -6.19 -14.73
C ALA A 48 4.83 -6.46 -13.59
N ARG A 49 4.33 -6.92 -12.44
CA ARG A 49 5.16 -7.31 -11.30
C ARG A 49 6.14 -8.43 -11.66
N ARG A 50 5.70 -9.44 -12.43
CA ARG A 50 6.55 -10.55 -12.87
C ARG A 50 7.73 -10.06 -13.71
N ARG A 51 7.47 -9.15 -14.66
CA ARG A 51 8.54 -8.55 -15.48
C ARG A 51 9.53 -7.75 -14.62
N ASP A 52 9.02 -6.92 -13.72
CA ASP A 52 9.85 -6.06 -12.87
C ASP A 52 10.72 -6.90 -11.90
N VAL A 53 10.16 -7.97 -11.33
CA VAL A 53 10.89 -8.91 -10.45
C VAL A 53 11.93 -9.71 -11.23
N GLN A 54 11.60 -10.23 -12.42
CA GLN A 54 12.56 -10.94 -13.25
C GLN A 54 13.76 -10.05 -13.63
N GLU A 55 13.49 -8.80 -14.03
CA GLU A 55 14.55 -7.84 -14.36
C GLU A 55 15.46 -7.58 -13.14
N ALA A 56 14.87 -7.42 -11.95
CA ALA A 56 15.62 -7.25 -10.72
C ALA A 56 16.46 -8.49 -10.36
N MET A 57 15.92 -9.71 -10.53
CA MET A 57 16.64 -10.96 -10.27
C MET A 57 17.80 -11.17 -11.25
N ASP A 58 17.62 -10.83 -12.52
CA ASP A 58 18.68 -10.90 -13.53
C ASP A 58 19.79 -9.89 -13.22
N ALA A 59 19.42 -8.66 -12.83
CA ALA A 59 20.38 -7.63 -12.41
C ALA A 59 21.15 -8.03 -11.15
N HIS A 60 20.44 -8.62 -10.18
CA HIS A 60 21.01 -9.14 -8.96
C HIS A 60 22.01 -10.27 -9.23
N SER A 61 21.63 -11.27 -10.03
CA SER A 61 22.48 -12.41 -10.40
C SER A 61 23.77 -11.96 -11.10
N ARG A 62 23.68 -11.00 -12.03
CA ARG A 62 24.86 -10.40 -12.68
C ARG A 62 25.77 -9.69 -11.69
N THR A 63 25.20 -8.99 -10.72
CA THR A 63 25.95 -8.26 -9.68
C THR A 63 26.69 -9.23 -8.76
N VAL A 64 26.01 -10.28 -8.28
CA VAL A 64 26.59 -11.35 -7.46
C VAL A 64 27.74 -12.05 -8.18
N GLN A 65 27.54 -12.42 -9.46
CA GLN A 65 28.59 -13.04 -10.26
C GLN A 65 29.82 -12.13 -10.41
N LYS A 66 29.61 -10.83 -10.62
CA LYS A 66 30.70 -9.87 -10.76
C LYS A 66 31.47 -9.71 -9.45
N LEU A 67 30.78 -9.58 -8.32
CA LEU A 67 31.37 -9.45 -6.99
C LEU A 67 32.11 -10.72 -6.56
N GLY A 68 31.63 -11.89 -6.99
CA GLY A 68 32.30 -13.18 -6.76
C GLY A 68 33.73 -13.28 -7.30
N ASN A 69 34.14 -12.38 -8.20
CA ASN A 69 35.52 -12.29 -8.67
C ASN A 69 36.46 -11.58 -7.68
N TYR A 70 35.92 -10.84 -6.72
CA TYR A 70 36.67 -10.01 -5.77
C TYR A 70 36.59 -10.53 -4.34
N CYS A 71 35.47 -11.14 -3.95
CA CYS A 71 35.26 -11.67 -2.61
C CYS A 71 34.35 -12.90 -2.63
N SER A 72 34.41 -13.68 -1.55
CA SER A 72 33.44 -14.74 -1.31
C SER A 72 32.14 -14.14 -0.79
N ILE A 73 31.03 -14.41 -1.47
CA ILE A 73 29.70 -14.01 -1.04
C ILE A 73 29.06 -15.19 -0.32
N GLY A 74 28.61 -14.98 0.92
CA GLY A 74 27.85 -15.99 1.67
C GLY A 74 26.52 -16.31 0.98
N SER A 75 25.99 -17.51 1.20
CA SER A 75 24.64 -17.85 0.75
C SER A 75 23.62 -17.03 1.53
N TYR A 76 22.70 -16.39 0.84
CA TYR A 76 21.52 -15.77 1.44
C TYR A 76 20.29 -16.21 0.65
N TYR A 77 19.14 -16.12 1.31
CA TYR A 77 17.87 -16.46 0.70
C TYR A 77 17.45 -15.36 -0.28
N VAL A 78 17.08 -15.77 -1.49
CA VAL A 78 16.40 -14.93 -2.47
C VAL A 78 15.13 -15.67 -2.87
N PRO A 79 13.94 -15.10 -2.67
CA PRO A 79 12.70 -15.75 -3.08
C PRO A 79 12.67 -15.93 -4.59
N SER A 80 12.02 -17.00 -5.05
CA SER A 80 11.80 -17.22 -6.47
C SER A 80 10.84 -16.18 -7.06
N VAL A 81 10.91 -15.94 -8.37
CA VAL A 81 9.93 -15.08 -9.06
C VAL A 81 8.51 -15.53 -8.78
N ASP A 82 8.23 -16.84 -8.84
CA ASP A 82 6.88 -17.36 -8.61
C ASP A 82 6.40 -17.11 -7.19
N THR A 83 7.25 -17.31 -6.18
CA THR A 83 6.93 -16.99 -4.78
C THR A 83 6.51 -15.52 -4.61
N VAL A 84 7.28 -14.59 -5.18
CA VAL A 84 6.97 -13.15 -5.09
C VAL A 84 5.66 -12.81 -5.82
N ILE A 85 5.34 -13.54 -6.89
CA ILE A 85 4.12 -13.31 -7.67
C ILE A 85 2.88 -13.92 -7.01
N ASP A 86 3.00 -15.10 -6.43
CA ASP A 86 1.93 -15.73 -5.66
C ASP A 86 1.55 -14.86 -4.46
N ASP A 87 2.55 -14.33 -3.73
CA ASP A 87 2.33 -13.40 -2.61
C ASP A 87 1.65 -12.10 -3.08
N TRP A 88 2.03 -11.59 -4.24
CA TRP A 88 1.44 -10.38 -4.83
C TRP A 88 -0.01 -10.60 -5.27
N GLU A 89 -0.29 -11.72 -5.93
CA GLU A 89 -1.64 -12.10 -6.33
C GLU A 89 -2.54 -12.30 -5.10
N ALA A 90 -2.05 -12.99 -4.07
CA ALA A 90 -2.77 -13.17 -2.82
C ALA A 90 -3.13 -11.83 -2.15
N GLN A 91 -2.19 -10.89 -2.11
CA GLN A 91 -2.45 -9.54 -1.59
C GLN A 91 -3.53 -8.81 -2.39
N LEU A 92 -3.47 -8.84 -3.72
CA LEU A 92 -4.47 -8.18 -4.57
C LEU A 92 -5.86 -8.79 -4.38
N ARG A 93 -5.97 -10.12 -4.37
CA ARG A 93 -7.25 -10.82 -4.18
C ARG A 93 -7.82 -10.68 -2.77
N SER A 94 -6.96 -10.50 -1.77
CA SER A 94 -7.39 -10.20 -0.40
C SER A 94 -7.88 -8.76 -0.24
N ALA A 95 -7.32 -7.81 -1.00
CA ALA A 95 -7.63 -6.40 -0.88
C ALA A 95 -8.80 -5.95 -1.76
N PHE A 96 -9.01 -6.61 -2.91
CA PHE A 96 -9.97 -6.19 -3.92
C PHE A 96 -10.89 -7.33 -4.33
N GLU A 97 -12.14 -7.00 -4.59
CA GLU A 97 -13.03 -7.87 -5.33
C GLU A 97 -12.63 -7.94 -6.81
N GLU A 98 -12.70 -9.13 -7.42
CA GLU A 98 -12.48 -9.27 -8.85
C GLU A 98 -13.80 -9.14 -9.64
N LEU A 99 -13.84 -8.23 -10.61
CA LEU A 99 -14.90 -8.16 -11.62
C LEU A 99 -14.50 -9.02 -12.82
N SER A 100 -15.17 -10.15 -13.01
CA SER A 100 -14.89 -11.08 -14.12
C SER A 100 -15.14 -10.44 -15.48
N LEU A 101 -14.25 -10.68 -16.44
CA LEU A 101 -14.44 -10.30 -17.84
C LEU A 101 -15.40 -11.28 -18.51
N SER A 102 -16.50 -10.80 -19.07
CA SER A 102 -17.41 -11.68 -19.83
C SER A 102 -16.89 -11.92 -21.25
N GLY A 103 -17.32 -13.01 -21.88
CA GLY A 103 -16.96 -13.30 -23.27
C GLY A 103 -17.43 -12.21 -24.24
N ASP A 104 -18.63 -11.66 -24.00
CA ASP A 104 -19.19 -10.58 -24.82
C ASP A 104 -18.39 -9.29 -24.67
N ASP A 105 -18.01 -8.92 -23.43
CA ASP A 105 -17.13 -7.77 -23.17
C ASP A 105 -15.78 -7.94 -23.88
N ALA A 106 -15.22 -9.15 -23.90
CA ALA A 106 -13.94 -9.44 -24.54
C ALA A 106 -14.02 -9.30 -26.07
N VAL A 107 -15.10 -9.82 -26.69
CA VAL A 107 -15.34 -9.68 -28.13
C VAL A 107 -15.53 -8.21 -28.50
N GLU A 108 -16.39 -7.50 -27.77
CA GLU A 108 -16.65 -6.07 -28.02
C GLU A 108 -15.37 -5.24 -27.81
N ALA A 109 -14.52 -5.57 -26.83
CA ALA A 109 -13.24 -4.90 -26.63
C ALA A 109 -12.30 -5.03 -27.85
N LEU A 110 -12.24 -6.21 -28.47
CA LEU A 110 -11.46 -6.43 -29.71
C LEU A 110 -12.07 -5.68 -30.89
N GLU A 111 -13.39 -5.65 -31.00
CA GLU A 111 -14.09 -4.89 -32.04
C GLU A 111 -13.83 -3.38 -31.89
N ARG A 112 -13.88 -2.85 -30.66
CA ARG A 112 -13.55 -1.44 -30.38
C ARG A 112 -12.12 -1.10 -30.75
N GLU A 113 -11.16 -1.98 -30.46
CA GLU A 113 -9.77 -1.78 -30.86
C GLU A 113 -9.63 -1.72 -32.39
N ALA A 114 -10.25 -2.66 -33.10
CA ALA A 114 -10.23 -2.71 -34.57
C ALA A 114 -10.90 -1.49 -35.22
N LEU A 115 -12.00 -1.02 -34.64
CA LEU A 115 -12.78 0.12 -35.12
C LEU A 115 -12.32 1.47 -34.54
N ARG A 116 -11.32 1.47 -33.66
CA ARG A 116 -10.78 2.66 -32.96
C ARG A 116 -11.84 3.43 -32.18
N ILE A 117 -12.74 2.69 -31.54
CA ILE A 117 -13.79 3.22 -30.68
C ILE A 117 -13.22 3.39 -29.27
N LYS A 118 -13.55 4.51 -28.61
CA LYS A 118 -13.10 4.77 -27.24
C LYS A 118 -13.45 3.62 -26.28
N PRO A 119 -12.61 3.33 -25.28
CA PRO A 119 -11.37 4.03 -24.93
C PRO A 119 -10.15 3.66 -25.80
N SER A 120 -10.31 2.84 -26.84
CA SER A 120 -9.19 2.50 -27.73
C SER A 120 -8.65 3.71 -28.49
N LYS A 121 -7.35 3.68 -28.78
CA LYS A 121 -6.58 4.73 -29.44
C LYS A 121 -6.72 4.66 -30.97
N SER A 122 -6.48 5.79 -31.61
CA SER A 122 -6.50 5.92 -33.08
C SER A 122 -5.46 5.08 -33.80
N ASN A 123 -4.39 4.66 -33.12
CA ASN A 123 -3.36 3.79 -33.67
C ASN A 123 -3.76 2.29 -33.69
N GLY A 124 -4.99 1.94 -33.29
CA GLY A 124 -5.45 0.55 -33.24
C GLY A 124 -4.90 -0.23 -32.04
N THR A 125 -4.66 0.47 -30.92
CA THR A 125 -4.31 -0.15 -29.62
C THR A 125 -5.34 0.26 -28.58
N GLY A 126 -5.47 -0.51 -27.49
CA GLY A 126 -6.34 -0.16 -26.36
C GLY A 126 -7.53 -1.09 -26.20
N GLY A 127 -7.47 -2.31 -26.73
CA GLY A 127 -8.44 -3.36 -26.43
C GLY A 127 -8.46 -3.72 -24.95
N ARG A 128 -7.32 -3.59 -24.24
CA ARG A 128 -7.27 -3.76 -22.77
C ARG A 128 -8.07 -2.69 -22.04
N ASP A 129 -7.87 -1.42 -22.37
CA ASP A 129 -8.64 -0.31 -21.80
C ASP A 129 -10.15 -0.47 -22.11
N ALA A 130 -10.49 -0.97 -23.31
CA ALA A 130 -11.86 -1.26 -23.69
C ALA A 130 -12.46 -2.40 -22.87
N ALA A 131 -11.72 -3.48 -22.63
CA ALA A 131 -12.16 -4.59 -21.78
C ALA A 131 -12.37 -4.14 -20.32
N ILE A 132 -11.49 -3.27 -19.80
CA ILE A 132 -11.64 -2.64 -18.48
C ILE A 132 -12.95 -1.83 -18.44
N TRP A 133 -13.14 -0.94 -19.41
CA TRP A 133 -14.34 -0.11 -19.51
C TRP A 133 -15.62 -0.94 -19.54
N LEU A 134 -15.69 -1.93 -20.41
CA LEU A 134 -16.88 -2.76 -20.59
C LEU A 134 -17.22 -3.56 -19.32
N THR A 135 -16.20 -4.11 -18.66
CA THR A 135 -16.34 -4.81 -17.38
C THR A 135 -16.92 -3.87 -16.30
N ILE A 136 -16.38 -2.66 -16.17
CA ILE A 136 -16.83 -1.66 -15.20
C ILE A 136 -18.24 -1.18 -15.53
N LYS A 137 -18.52 -0.87 -16.80
CA LYS A 137 -19.84 -0.46 -17.30
C LYS A 137 -20.89 -1.52 -16.94
N ARG A 138 -20.63 -2.79 -17.26
CA ARG A 138 -21.56 -3.89 -16.95
C ARG A 138 -21.77 -4.02 -15.45
N ALA A 139 -20.71 -3.96 -14.65
CA ALA A 139 -20.84 -4.01 -13.19
C ALA A 139 -21.69 -2.82 -12.67
N HIS A 140 -21.41 -1.61 -13.11
CA HIS A 140 -22.15 -0.40 -12.76
C HIS A 140 -23.64 -0.51 -13.08
N LEU A 141 -23.98 -0.95 -14.31
CA LEU A 141 -25.36 -1.12 -14.74
C LEU A 141 -26.09 -2.24 -13.98
N ALA A 142 -25.36 -3.23 -13.46
CA ALA A 142 -25.90 -4.30 -12.62
C ALA A 142 -26.05 -3.92 -11.14
N THR A 143 -25.38 -2.84 -10.68
CA THR A 143 -25.45 -2.40 -9.28
C THR A 143 -26.48 -1.29 -9.12
N ALA A 144 -27.20 -1.22 -7.99
CA ALA A 144 -28.18 -0.15 -7.78
C ALA A 144 -27.55 1.22 -7.41
N GLY A 145 -26.36 1.23 -6.81
CA GLY A 145 -25.75 2.43 -6.23
C GLY A 145 -24.64 3.09 -7.05
N PRO A 146 -24.03 4.17 -6.51
CA PRO A 146 -23.02 4.95 -7.22
C PRO A 146 -21.75 4.14 -7.49
N THR A 147 -21.08 4.49 -8.58
CA THR A 147 -19.79 3.93 -9.01
C THR A 147 -18.75 5.02 -9.20
N HIS A 148 -17.58 4.80 -8.62
CA HIS A 148 -16.40 5.64 -8.77
C HIS A 148 -15.33 4.87 -9.53
N PHE A 149 -14.96 5.34 -10.71
CA PHE A 149 -13.87 4.76 -11.49
C PHE A 149 -12.66 5.70 -11.51
N ALA A 150 -11.49 5.21 -11.11
CA ALA A 150 -10.26 5.97 -11.17
C ALA A 150 -9.25 5.40 -12.16
N SER A 151 -8.71 6.27 -13.01
CA SER A 151 -7.60 5.98 -13.92
C SER A 151 -6.75 7.24 -14.16
N ASN A 152 -5.43 7.07 -14.16
CA ASN A 152 -4.53 8.15 -14.60
C ASN A 152 -4.41 8.25 -16.13
N ASN A 153 -5.05 7.34 -16.87
CA ASN A 153 -5.09 7.30 -18.33
C ASN A 153 -6.15 8.26 -18.91
N THR A 154 -6.01 9.53 -18.56
CA THR A 154 -6.96 10.60 -18.93
C THR A 154 -7.06 10.86 -20.43
N GLU A 155 -6.11 10.39 -21.25
CA GLU A 155 -6.19 10.53 -22.72
C GLU A 155 -7.20 9.55 -23.32
N ASP A 156 -7.41 8.41 -22.67
CA ASP A 156 -8.26 7.33 -23.17
C ASP A 156 -9.67 7.38 -22.57
N PHE A 157 -9.80 7.72 -21.29
CA PHE A 157 -11.09 7.74 -20.58
C PHE A 157 -11.71 9.12 -20.41
N ALA A 158 -10.94 10.20 -20.40
CA ALA A 158 -11.47 11.55 -20.16
C ALA A 158 -11.69 12.34 -21.46
N ILE A 159 -12.45 13.43 -21.38
CA ILE A 159 -12.69 14.34 -22.52
C ILE A 159 -11.38 14.97 -23.05
N ARG A 160 -10.38 15.14 -22.17
CA ARG A 160 -9.04 15.61 -22.50
C ARG A 160 -8.05 15.19 -21.42
N LYS A 161 -6.76 15.20 -21.77
CA LYS A 161 -5.65 14.95 -20.83
C LYS A 161 -5.79 15.79 -19.55
N GLY A 162 -5.70 15.13 -18.40
CA GLY A 162 -5.79 15.72 -17.07
C GLY A 162 -7.20 16.08 -16.59
N SER A 163 -8.25 15.84 -17.39
CA SER A 163 -9.64 16.10 -16.99
C SER A 163 -10.19 15.01 -16.06
N GLU A 164 -11.04 15.42 -15.12
CA GLU A 164 -11.85 14.53 -14.27
C GLU A 164 -13.26 14.32 -14.87
N THR A 165 -13.47 14.68 -16.14
CA THR A 165 -14.73 14.48 -16.85
C THR A 165 -14.60 13.33 -17.82
N LEU A 166 -15.45 12.32 -17.67
CA LEU A 166 -15.53 11.16 -18.55
C LEU A 166 -15.75 11.59 -20.02
N HIS A 167 -15.14 10.87 -20.95
CA HIS A 167 -15.31 11.11 -22.38
C HIS A 167 -16.80 11.01 -22.78
N PRO A 168 -17.34 11.91 -23.63
CA PRO A 168 -18.76 11.92 -24.00
C PRO A 168 -19.26 10.60 -24.57
N ASP A 169 -18.48 9.95 -25.45
CA ASP A 169 -18.84 8.64 -26.02
C ASP A 169 -19.05 7.58 -24.93
N LEU A 170 -18.17 7.54 -23.93
CA LEU A 170 -18.27 6.60 -22.81
C LEU A 170 -19.43 6.98 -21.88
N ALA A 171 -19.65 8.28 -21.65
CA ALA A 171 -20.76 8.77 -20.85
C ALA A 171 -22.12 8.43 -21.47
N GLN A 172 -22.23 8.47 -22.80
CA GLN A 172 -23.45 8.11 -23.53
C GLN A 172 -23.83 6.65 -23.31
N GLU A 173 -22.84 5.76 -23.20
CA GLU A 173 -23.07 4.32 -22.96
C GLU A 173 -23.68 4.02 -21.59
N LEU A 174 -23.56 4.94 -20.63
CA LEU A 174 -24.16 4.81 -19.30
C LEU A 174 -25.65 5.22 -19.29
N GLY A 175 -26.13 5.93 -20.31
CA GLY A 175 -27.54 6.31 -20.44
C GLY A 175 -28.09 7.03 -19.21
N GLU A 176 -29.26 6.61 -18.73
CA GLU A 176 -29.92 7.17 -17.55
C GLU A 176 -29.11 7.00 -16.25
N ARG A 177 -28.17 6.05 -16.24
CA ARG A 177 -27.33 5.73 -15.08
C ARG A 177 -26.07 6.60 -14.97
N LEU A 178 -25.82 7.50 -15.93
CA LEU A 178 -24.67 8.41 -15.91
C LEU A 178 -24.59 9.24 -14.61
N GLY A 179 -25.73 9.64 -14.03
CA GLY A 179 -25.77 10.45 -12.81
C GLY A 179 -25.17 9.75 -11.58
N ASP A 180 -25.10 8.41 -11.61
CA ASP A 180 -24.55 7.58 -10.53
C ASP A 180 -23.09 7.16 -10.82
N PHE A 181 -22.46 7.70 -11.87
CA PHE A 181 -21.11 7.33 -12.28
C PHE A 181 -20.16 8.52 -12.21
N THR A 182 -19.09 8.40 -11.43
CA THR A 182 -18.06 9.44 -11.31
C THR A 182 -16.71 8.92 -11.78
N TYR A 183 -16.08 9.65 -12.71
CA TYR A 183 -14.72 9.40 -13.16
C TYR A 183 -13.72 10.23 -12.36
N HIS A 184 -12.62 9.61 -11.96
CA HIS A 184 -11.54 10.20 -11.19
C HIS A 184 -10.20 9.99 -11.91
N LYS A 185 -9.32 10.99 -11.83
CA LYS A 185 -7.99 10.90 -12.46
C LYS A 185 -6.97 10.14 -11.60
N ASP A 186 -7.23 9.98 -10.30
CA ASP A 186 -6.35 9.36 -9.31
C ASP A 186 -7.14 8.96 -8.06
N ILE A 187 -6.51 8.20 -7.16
CA ILE A 187 -7.12 7.76 -5.88
C ILE A 187 -7.46 8.97 -4.99
N ASN A 188 -6.63 10.02 -5.00
CA ASN A 188 -6.86 11.21 -4.17
C ASN A 188 -8.12 11.99 -4.58
N SER A 189 -8.49 11.98 -5.87
CA SER A 189 -9.74 12.53 -6.36
C SER A 189 -10.94 11.73 -5.84
N ILE A 190 -10.84 10.39 -5.72
CA ILE A 190 -11.88 9.60 -5.06
C ILE A 190 -11.97 9.99 -3.57
N ILE A 191 -10.84 10.02 -2.85
CA ILE A 191 -10.82 10.36 -1.43
C ILE A 191 -11.47 11.73 -1.17
N ARG A 192 -11.14 12.75 -1.96
CA ARG A 192 -11.75 14.09 -1.84
C ARG A 192 -13.24 14.11 -2.19
N ALA A 193 -13.71 13.21 -3.05
CA ALA A 193 -15.12 13.13 -3.40
C ALA A 193 -15.95 12.40 -2.34
N LEU A 194 -15.35 11.41 -1.66
CA LEU A 194 -16.03 10.59 -0.66
C LEU A 194 -15.88 11.12 0.77
N CYS A 195 -14.91 11.99 1.03
CA CYS A 195 -14.55 12.39 2.38
C CYS A 195 -14.27 13.89 2.49
N SER A 196 -14.41 14.41 3.71
CA SER A 196 -13.91 15.73 4.08
C SER A 196 -12.57 15.60 4.80
N GLU A 197 -11.65 16.55 4.59
CA GLU A 197 -10.42 16.60 5.38
C GLU A 197 -10.75 16.84 6.86
N ALA A 198 -10.18 16.03 7.74
CA ALA A 198 -10.38 16.10 9.18
C ALA A 198 -9.07 16.50 9.87
N LYS A 199 -9.14 17.54 10.73
CA LYS A 199 -8.03 17.90 11.61
C LYS A 199 -8.14 17.07 12.89
N VAL A 200 -7.36 16.01 12.96
CA VAL A 200 -7.30 15.13 14.12
C VAL A 200 -6.09 15.49 14.97
N SER A 201 -6.32 15.66 16.27
CA SER A 201 -5.25 15.78 17.27
C SER A 201 -5.24 14.50 18.10
N ILE A 202 -4.14 13.76 18.05
CA ILE A 202 -3.94 12.53 18.82
C ILE A 202 -2.89 12.82 19.89
N SER A 203 -3.19 12.50 21.15
CA SER A 203 -2.19 12.47 22.24
C SER A 203 -1.73 11.04 22.49
N ALA A 204 -0.61 10.88 23.21
CA ALA A 204 -0.13 9.55 23.61
C ALA A 204 -1.17 8.76 24.44
N THR A 205 -2.06 9.46 25.14
CA THR A 205 -3.15 8.85 25.93
C THR A 205 -4.37 8.45 25.09
N SER A 206 -4.42 8.80 23.80
CA SER A 206 -5.51 8.42 22.90
C SER A 206 -5.39 7.00 22.35
N PHE A 207 -4.31 6.31 22.68
CA PHE A 207 -4.02 4.99 22.15
C PHE A 207 -4.51 3.88 23.09
N PRO A 208 -5.25 2.89 22.58
CA PRO A 208 -5.63 1.73 23.37
C PRO A 208 -4.39 0.92 23.74
N GLU A 209 -4.42 0.24 24.90
CA GLU A 209 -3.32 -0.62 25.37
C GLU A 209 -2.95 -1.71 24.34
N ASP A 210 -3.94 -2.23 23.64
CA ASP A 210 -3.79 -3.20 22.54
C ASP A 210 -2.93 -2.68 21.39
N LEU A 211 -2.85 -1.35 21.19
CA LEU A 211 -1.93 -0.78 20.20
C LEU A 211 -0.48 -1.02 20.61
N SER A 212 -0.16 -0.76 21.88
CA SER A 212 1.20 -0.93 22.37
C SER A 212 1.64 -2.40 22.22
N LEU A 213 0.73 -3.36 22.48
CA LEU A 213 0.95 -4.77 22.17
C LEU A 213 1.22 -5.02 20.68
N SER A 214 0.38 -4.48 19.79
CA SER A 214 0.58 -4.63 18.35
C SER A 214 1.91 -4.02 17.88
N ILE A 215 2.39 -2.94 18.50
CA ILE A 215 3.70 -2.35 18.21
C ILE A 215 4.81 -3.32 18.64
N ILE A 216 4.73 -3.90 19.85
CA ILE A 216 5.70 -4.90 20.33
C ILE A 216 5.74 -6.09 19.40
N ASP A 217 4.58 -6.65 19.04
CA ASP A 217 4.49 -7.80 18.15
C ASP A 217 5.15 -7.52 16.80
N GLN A 218 4.92 -6.33 16.23
CA GLN A 218 5.55 -5.95 14.95
C GLN A 218 7.06 -5.71 15.08
N ILE A 219 7.52 -5.16 16.20
CA ILE A 219 8.95 -5.01 16.49
C ILE A 219 9.59 -6.41 16.64
N ALA A 220 9.01 -7.29 17.45
CA ALA A 220 9.51 -8.65 17.66
C ALA A 220 9.49 -9.50 16.36
N ALA A 221 8.53 -9.24 15.47
CA ALA A 221 8.46 -9.86 14.16
C ALA A 221 9.40 -9.24 13.12
N HIS A 222 10.08 -8.11 13.42
CA HIS A 222 10.92 -7.41 12.46
C HIS A 222 12.22 -8.21 12.19
N ASP A 223 12.47 -8.51 10.91
CA ASP A 223 13.58 -9.37 10.49
C ASP A 223 14.96 -8.87 10.96
N ASP A 224 15.16 -7.56 11.07
CA ASP A 224 16.43 -7.01 11.56
C ASP A 224 16.72 -7.33 13.03
N LEU A 225 15.68 -7.48 13.86
CA LEU A 225 15.87 -7.87 15.26
C LEU A 225 16.14 -9.36 15.38
N ARG A 226 15.51 -10.18 14.53
CA ARG A 226 15.78 -11.63 14.46
C ARG A 226 17.20 -11.99 14.01
N LYS A 227 17.97 -11.05 13.45
CA LYS A 227 19.39 -11.27 13.11
C LYS A 227 20.29 -11.39 14.33
N PHE A 228 19.85 -10.91 15.50
CA PHE A 228 20.59 -11.05 16.74
C PHE A 228 20.19 -12.37 17.41
N ALA A 229 21.20 -13.19 17.77
CA ALA A 229 20.97 -14.49 18.40
C ALA A 229 20.09 -14.35 19.66
N ASP A 230 20.28 -13.25 20.39
CA ASP A 230 19.55 -12.94 21.61
C ASP A 230 18.12 -12.47 21.38
N PHE A 231 17.66 -12.28 20.14
CA PHE A 231 16.27 -11.97 19.79
C PHE A 231 15.58 -13.06 18.98
N ALA A 232 16.33 -14.07 18.51
CA ALA A 232 15.77 -15.14 17.69
C ALA A 232 14.68 -15.95 18.44
N ASP A 233 14.82 -16.04 19.77
CA ASP A 233 13.93 -16.79 20.66
C ASP A 233 13.11 -15.89 21.60
N VAL A 234 13.23 -14.56 21.49
CA VAL A 234 12.59 -13.60 22.40
C VAL A 234 11.11 -13.44 22.05
N GLY A 235 10.25 -13.88 22.96
CA GLY A 235 8.81 -13.64 22.91
C GLY A 235 8.46 -12.17 23.20
N PRO A 236 7.27 -11.68 22.78
CA PRO A 236 6.79 -10.33 23.11
C PRO A 236 6.89 -9.99 24.60
N GLU A 237 6.69 -10.99 25.47
CA GLU A 237 6.81 -10.90 26.93
C GLU A 237 8.23 -10.61 27.43
N GLU A 238 9.25 -10.92 26.64
CA GLU A 238 10.67 -10.74 26.98
C GLU A 238 11.25 -9.41 26.46
N VAL A 239 10.57 -8.74 25.52
CA VAL A 239 10.96 -7.40 25.02
C VAL A 239 10.68 -6.29 26.05
N GLY A 240 10.02 -6.63 27.17
CA GLY A 240 9.73 -5.76 28.30
C GLY A 240 8.24 -5.44 28.45
N PRO A 241 7.80 -4.91 29.60
CA PRO A 241 6.40 -4.56 29.82
C PRO A 241 5.94 -3.47 28.83
N ILE A 242 4.68 -3.58 28.39
CA ILE A 242 4.00 -2.65 27.47
C ILE A 242 4.16 -1.18 27.90
N GLU A 243 4.17 -0.94 29.20
CA GLU A 243 4.35 0.37 29.84
C GLU A 243 5.67 1.06 29.46
N ASN A 244 6.64 0.32 28.92
CA ASN A 244 7.93 0.85 28.48
C ASN A 244 7.94 1.44 27.07
N ILE A 245 6.86 1.28 26.29
CA ILE A 245 6.77 1.96 25.00
C ILE A 245 6.36 3.41 25.24
N THR A 246 7.25 4.31 24.86
CA THR A 246 6.96 5.74 24.82
C THR A 246 6.81 6.17 23.37
N LEU A 247 5.67 6.79 23.05
CA LEU A 247 5.42 7.41 21.75
C LEU A 247 5.75 8.90 21.84
N ASP A 248 6.84 9.29 21.21
CA ASP A 248 7.25 10.69 21.12
C ASP A 248 6.65 11.36 19.89
N SER A 249 6.02 12.51 20.13
CA SER A 249 5.57 13.45 19.12
C SER A 249 4.69 12.83 18.02
N PRO A 250 3.58 12.14 18.37
CA PRO A 250 2.67 11.58 17.37
C PRO A 250 2.15 12.69 16.46
N ARG A 251 2.33 12.51 15.15
CA ARG A 251 1.93 13.47 14.13
C ARG A 251 0.99 12.82 13.14
N VAL A 252 -0.26 13.28 13.14
CA VAL A 252 -1.22 12.97 12.08
C VAL A 252 -0.75 13.65 10.79
N ARG A 253 -0.47 12.85 9.76
CA ARG A 253 -0.04 13.30 8.43
C ARG A 253 -1.22 13.61 7.54
N SER A 254 -2.28 12.83 7.64
CA SER A 254 -3.52 12.98 6.90
C SER A 254 -4.69 12.46 7.74
N GLY A 255 -5.84 13.10 7.64
CA GLY A 255 -7.08 12.70 8.30
C GLY A 255 -8.26 12.99 7.39
N TYR A 256 -9.19 12.04 7.31
CA TYR A 256 -10.35 12.06 6.44
C TYR A 256 -11.57 11.63 7.26
N SER A 257 -12.65 12.39 7.19
CA SER A 257 -13.94 12.04 7.76
C SER A 257 -14.85 11.50 6.65
N ALA A 258 -15.34 10.28 6.86
CA ALA A 258 -16.30 9.58 6.03
C ALA A 258 -17.48 9.19 6.93
N GLU A 259 -18.58 9.94 6.85
CA GLU A 259 -19.70 9.83 7.79
C GLU A 259 -19.22 10.00 9.25
N ASP A 260 -19.55 9.06 10.12
CA ASP A 260 -19.20 9.09 11.55
C ASP A 260 -17.82 8.47 11.84
N VAL A 261 -17.06 8.10 10.80
CA VAL A 261 -15.73 7.50 10.92
C VAL A 261 -14.66 8.47 10.46
N VAL A 262 -13.62 8.64 11.27
CA VAL A 262 -12.42 9.39 10.91
C VAL A 262 -11.27 8.41 10.67
N VAL A 263 -10.79 8.36 9.44
CA VAL A 263 -9.61 7.59 9.04
C VAL A 263 -8.42 8.52 8.96
N GLY A 264 -7.30 8.16 9.58
CA GLY A 264 -6.07 8.95 9.44
C GLY A 264 -4.81 8.13 9.44
N PHE A 265 -3.75 8.75 8.93
CA PHE A 265 -2.40 8.21 8.98
C PHE A 265 -1.60 9.03 9.98
N LEU A 266 -1.00 8.36 10.94
CA LEU A 266 -0.08 8.99 11.88
C LEU A 266 1.32 8.44 11.74
N THR A 267 2.28 9.25 12.14
CA THR A 267 3.67 8.86 12.33
C THR A 267 4.10 9.24 13.72
N ALA A 268 4.74 8.34 14.45
CA ALA A 268 5.29 8.61 15.78
C ALA A 268 6.72 8.07 15.86
N LYS A 269 7.56 8.73 16.64
CA LYS A 269 8.77 8.07 17.12
C LYS A 269 8.39 7.19 18.30
N PHE A 270 9.03 6.04 18.42
CA PHE A 270 8.90 5.23 19.61
C PHE A 270 10.25 4.97 20.24
N THR A 271 10.24 4.82 21.55
CA THR A 271 11.35 4.27 22.34
C THR A 271 10.78 3.15 23.20
N LEU A 272 11.35 1.97 23.07
CA LEU A 272 11.03 0.77 23.83
C LEU A 272 12.24 0.43 24.71
N ALA A 273 12.12 0.65 26.02
CA ALA A 273 13.16 0.27 26.95
C ALA A 273 13.22 -1.26 27.08
N LEU A 274 14.40 -1.82 26.88
CA LEU A 274 14.62 -3.27 26.97
C LEU A 274 14.70 -3.71 28.44
N ALA A 275 14.39 -4.97 28.72
CA ALA A 275 14.64 -5.57 30.03
C ALA A 275 16.15 -5.68 30.30
N ALA A 276 16.58 -5.53 31.56
CA ALA A 276 18.00 -5.50 31.92
C ALA A 276 18.79 -6.74 31.47
N GLU A 277 18.14 -7.90 31.35
CA GLU A 277 18.73 -9.15 30.87
C GLU A 277 19.10 -9.12 29.38
N VAL A 278 18.47 -8.23 28.60
CA VAL A 278 18.69 -8.04 27.16
C VAL A 278 19.69 -6.91 26.88
N HIS A 279 20.01 -6.08 27.89
CA HIS A 279 20.84 -4.87 27.74
C HIS A 279 22.28 -5.14 27.30
N GLU A 280 22.84 -6.29 27.65
CA GLU A 280 24.26 -6.57 27.41
C GLU A 280 24.62 -6.61 25.92
N THR A 281 23.68 -6.98 25.06
CA THR A 281 23.96 -7.16 23.62
C THR A 281 23.38 -6.05 22.74
N LEU A 282 22.22 -5.51 23.12
CA LEU A 282 21.45 -4.59 22.27
C LEU A 282 21.33 -3.18 22.84
N GLY A 283 21.87 -2.97 24.02
CA GLY A 283 21.82 -1.71 24.73
C GLY A 283 20.49 -1.48 25.45
N THR A 284 20.23 -0.23 25.83
CA THR A 284 19.22 0.06 26.85
C THR A 284 17.81 0.22 26.29
N ALA A 285 17.71 0.54 24.99
CA ALA A 285 16.45 0.80 24.33
C ALA A 285 16.52 0.57 22.82
N ILE A 286 15.36 0.24 22.27
CA ILE A 286 15.08 0.24 20.84
C ILE A 286 14.32 1.52 20.49
N THR A 287 14.78 2.24 19.48
CA THR A 287 14.11 3.43 18.97
C THR A 287 13.76 3.26 17.49
N GLY A 288 12.67 3.88 17.06
CA GLY A 288 12.26 3.79 15.66
C GLY A 288 11.22 4.82 15.27
N THR A 289 10.81 4.76 14.01
CA THR A 289 9.65 5.52 13.53
C THR A 289 8.59 4.55 13.09
N LEU A 290 7.44 4.61 13.76
CA LEU A 290 6.25 3.92 13.32
C LEU A 290 5.37 4.84 12.50
N GLY A 291 4.70 4.25 11.53
CA GLY A 291 3.54 4.80 10.86
C GLY A 291 2.37 3.92 11.19
N GLY A 292 1.16 4.43 11.07
CA GLY A 292 0.01 3.57 11.16
C GLY A 292 -1.26 4.27 10.79
N TRP A 293 -2.20 3.46 10.34
CA TRP A 293 -3.55 3.90 10.09
C TRP A 293 -4.36 3.77 11.36
N PHE A 294 -5.16 4.78 11.64
CA PHE A 294 -6.15 4.73 12.71
C PHE A 294 -7.55 4.97 12.14
N GLU A 295 -8.52 4.37 12.80
CA GLU A 295 -9.94 4.66 12.62
C GLU A 295 -10.49 5.13 13.96
N MET A 296 -11.09 6.30 13.98
CA MET A 296 -11.78 6.86 15.14
C MET A 296 -13.28 6.87 14.87
N GLY A 297 -14.03 6.41 15.87
CA GLY A 297 -15.46 6.68 15.94
C GLY A 297 -15.72 8.08 16.50
N THR A 298 -16.89 8.28 17.10
CA THR A 298 -17.28 9.58 17.66
C THR A 298 -16.43 10.04 18.85
N GLU A 299 -15.82 9.12 19.61
CA GLU A 299 -15.09 9.49 20.84
C GLU A 299 -13.72 8.80 20.99
N ASP A 300 -13.52 7.58 20.47
CA ASP A 300 -12.29 6.80 20.67
C ASP A 300 -11.70 6.23 19.37
N VAL A 301 -10.39 5.91 19.42
CA VAL A 301 -9.69 5.14 18.38
C VAL A 301 -10.18 3.70 18.45
N ALA A 302 -10.96 3.29 17.44
CA ALA A 302 -11.56 1.96 17.36
C ALA A 302 -10.60 0.92 16.76
N PHE A 303 -9.65 1.37 15.92
CA PHE A 303 -8.75 0.46 15.23
C PHE A 303 -7.42 1.16 14.90
N PHE A 304 -6.32 0.41 14.98
CA PHE A 304 -5.00 0.87 14.58
C PHE A 304 -4.20 -0.23 13.88
N ASP A 305 -3.70 0.04 12.68
CA ASP A 305 -2.82 -0.84 11.91
C ASP A 305 -1.44 -0.19 11.83
N VAL A 306 -0.51 -0.72 12.62
CA VAL A 306 0.87 -0.24 12.69
C VAL A 306 1.63 -0.72 11.46
N THR A 307 2.57 0.09 10.98
CA THR A 307 3.58 -0.27 9.99
C THR A 307 4.87 0.45 10.36
N LEU A 308 5.95 -0.30 10.58
CA LEU A 308 7.27 0.29 10.80
C LEU A 308 7.73 1.02 9.51
N LEU A 309 8.06 2.31 9.62
CA LEU A 309 8.36 3.16 8.45
C LEU A 309 9.85 3.31 8.16
N LYS A 310 10.71 3.05 9.15
CA LYS A 310 12.16 3.20 9.06
C LYS A 310 12.87 2.19 9.94
N ASP A 311 14.13 1.93 9.56
CA ASP A 311 15.06 1.06 10.28
C ASP A 311 15.03 1.33 11.77
N VAL A 312 14.80 0.26 12.51
CA VAL A 312 14.87 0.20 13.96
C VAL A 312 16.32 0.46 14.37
N ARG A 313 16.53 1.43 15.25
CA ARG A 313 17.85 1.79 15.81
C ARG A 313 17.91 1.34 17.26
N TYR A 314 19.09 0.96 17.71
CA TYR A 314 19.31 0.59 19.10
C TYR A 314 20.32 1.57 19.73
N GLU A 315 20.09 1.95 20.97
CA GLU A 315 21.02 2.77 21.74
C GLU A 315 22.00 1.86 22.48
N ARG A 316 23.24 1.74 21.98
CA ARG A 316 24.29 1.02 22.70
C ARG A 316 24.70 1.77 23.97
N PRO A 317 25.07 1.08 25.06
CA PRO A 317 25.64 1.73 26.23
C PRO A 317 26.97 2.38 25.83
N TRP A 318 27.13 3.66 26.15
CA TRP A 318 28.39 4.39 25.93
C TRP A 318 29.58 3.62 26.53
N GLY A 319 30.53 3.18 25.69
CA GLY A 319 31.78 2.56 26.13
C GLY A 319 32.03 1.11 25.69
N SER A 320 31.28 0.55 24.74
CA SER A 320 31.68 -0.72 24.11
C SER A 320 32.85 -0.50 23.15
N GLU A 321 33.91 -1.30 23.24
CA GLU A 321 35.18 -1.14 22.51
C GLU A 321 35.07 -1.18 20.97
N ASP A 322 33.89 -1.49 20.41
CA ASP A 322 33.63 -1.58 18.96
C ASP A 322 33.18 -0.26 18.30
N ASP A 323 33.06 0.86 19.03
CA ASP A 323 32.62 2.17 18.49
C ASP A 323 33.62 2.83 17.50
N ALA A 324 34.73 2.17 17.18
CA ALA A 324 35.78 2.73 16.31
C ALA A 324 35.48 2.65 14.79
N PHE A 325 34.40 2.00 14.36
CA PHE A 325 34.14 1.74 12.92
C PHE A 325 33.02 2.58 12.28
N ASP A 326 32.12 3.21 13.04
CA ASP A 326 30.95 3.91 12.49
C ASP A 326 31.21 5.40 12.10
N GLU A 327 32.42 5.93 12.31
CA GLU A 327 32.77 7.30 11.87
C GLU A 327 32.97 7.45 10.35
N ILE A 328 32.94 6.37 9.56
CA ILE A 328 33.28 6.42 8.13
C ILE A 328 32.12 6.92 7.24
N ASP A 329 30.86 6.81 7.67
CA ASP A 329 29.70 7.16 6.81
C ASP A 329 29.36 8.67 6.76
N THR A 330 30.08 9.53 7.49
CA THR A 330 29.81 10.98 7.51
C THR A 330 30.66 11.80 6.52
N ILE A 331 31.56 11.17 5.75
CA ILE A 331 32.55 11.89 4.91
C ILE A 331 32.12 12.08 3.44
N TYR A 332 31.04 11.44 2.96
CA TYR A 332 30.60 11.59 1.56
C TYR A 332 29.15 12.07 1.43
N SER A 333 28.90 13.32 1.83
CA SER A 333 27.73 14.07 1.34
C SER A 333 28.06 15.57 1.24
N SER A 334 28.55 15.96 0.07
CA SER A 334 28.59 17.34 -0.44
C SER A 334 28.09 17.33 -1.88
#